data_AF-A0A936H3Q2-F1
#
_entry.id   AF-A0A936H3Q2-F1
#
_cell.length_a   1.000
_cell.length_b   1.000
_cell.length_c   1.000
_cell.angle_alpha   90.00
_cell.angle_beta   90.00
_cell.angle_gamma   90.00
#
_symmetry.space_group_name_H-M   'P 1'
#
loop_
_entity.id
_entity.type
_entity.pdbx_description
1 polymer ?
#
loop_
_entity_poly.entity_id
_entity_poly.type
_entity_poly.pdbx_seq_one_letter_code
_entity_poly.pdbx_strand_id
1 'polypeptide(L)'
;MIVADSLRTGQKMYFLTNMFGLSAAEVTEVYKQRWKIEVFFKFLKQEMNFKHFLSRNENGIQAVLYTTLITAMLIYIYRQVNRIEGYKMAKLLFINDLEADFLETIIELCQGNPRLLATLNSC
;
A
#
# COMPACT_ATOMS: atom_id res chain seq x y z
N MET A 1 -7.15 8.67 -33.08
CA MET A 1 -6.60 7.31 -32.99
C MET A 1 -5.10 7.40 -33.23
N ILE A 2 -4.29 6.87 -32.33
CA ILE A 2 -2.83 6.93 -32.41
C ILE A 2 -2.29 5.50 -32.52
N VAL A 3 -1.35 5.30 -33.44
CA VAL A 3 -0.67 4.01 -33.64
C VAL A 3 0.73 4.11 -33.07
N ALA A 4 1.12 3.15 -32.24
CA ALA A 4 2.47 3.03 -31.74
C ALA A 4 3.03 1.65 -32.06
N ASP A 5 4.30 1.59 -32.47
CA ASP A 5 5.00 0.34 -32.74
C ASP A 5 5.67 -0.18 -31.46
N SER A 6 5.38 -1.43 -31.09
CA SER A 6 6.04 -2.09 -29.96
C SER A 6 7.46 -2.49 -30.36
N LEU A 7 8.46 -1.84 -29.77
CA LEU A 7 9.88 -2.19 -29.96
C LEU A 7 10.24 -3.62 -29.53
N ARG A 8 9.42 -4.22 -28.64
CA ARG A 8 9.70 -5.54 -28.04
C ARG A 8 9.07 -6.71 -28.81
N THR A 9 7.97 -6.47 -29.51
CA THR A 9 7.19 -7.52 -30.19
C THR A 9 6.97 -7.26 -31.68
N GLY A 10 7.35 -6.08 -32.18
CA GLY A 10 7.09 -5.66 -33.56
C GLY A 10 5.61 -5.48 -33.89
N GLN A 11 4.71 -5.57 -32.90
CA GLN A 11 3.27 -5.45 -33.11
C GLN A 11 2.81 -3.99 -33.00
N LYS A 12 1.86 -3.62 -33.86
CA LYS A 12 1.20 -2.32 -33.84
C LYS A 12 0.15 -2.27 -32.72
N MET A 13 0.27 -1.29 -31.84
CA MET A 13 -0.69 -1.00 -30.78
C MET A 13 -1.54 0.20 -31.16
N TYR A 14 -2.85 0.09 -30.97
CA TYR A 14 -3.81 1.14 -31.30
C TYR A 14 -4.35 1.76 -30.02
N PHE A 15 -4.20 3.07 -29.88
CA PHE A 15 -4.66 3.84 -28.74
C PHE A 15 -5.74 4.85 -29.15
N LEU A 16 -6.79 4.93 -28.33
CA LEU A 16 -7.80 5.97 -28.42
C LEU A 16 -7.60 6.93 -27.25
N THR A 17 -7.39 8.21 -27.56
CA THR A 17 -7.20 9.27 -26.57
C THR A 17 -7.93 10.53 -27.02
N ASN A 18 -8.46 11.29 -26.06
CA ASN A 18 -9.00 12.63 -26.28
C ASN A 18 -7.93 13.72 -26.11
N MET A 19 -6.69 13.32 -25.81
CA MET A 19 -5.56 14.22 -25.64
C MET A 19 -4.76 14.30 -26.94
N PHE A 20 -5.16 15.22 -27.83
CA PHE A 20 -4.54 15.38 -29.15
C PHE A 20 -3.18 16.11 -29.14
N GLY A 21 -2.82 16.75 -28.03
CA GLY A 21 -1.53 17.45 -27.87
C GLY A 21 -0.36 16.55 -27.48
N LEU A 22 -0.61 15.27 -27.18
CA LEU A 22 0.41 14.31 -26.79
C LEU A 22 0.89 13.49 -27.98
N SER A 23 2.20 13.27 -28.06
CA SER A 23 2.81 12.37 -29.02
C SER A 23 2.43 10.91 -28.75
N ALA A 24 2.60 10.05 -29.77
CA ALA A 24 2.34 8.62 -29.64
C ALA A 24 3.17 7.93 -28.54
N ALA A 25 4.39 8.42 -28.31
CA ALA A 25 5.26 7.93 -27.26
C ALA A 25 4.70 8.27 -25.87
N GLU A 26 4.30 9.52 -25.64
CA GLU A 26 3.73 9.99 -24.38
C GLU A 26 2.41 9.27 -24.06
N VAL A 27 1.53 9.11 -25.04
CA VAL A 27 0.26 8.38 -24.87
C VAL A 27 0.52 6.92 -24.47
N THR A 28 1.51 6.28 -25.09
CA THR A 28 1.91 4.91 -24.75
C THR A 28 2.49 4.83 -23.34
N GLU A 29 3.29 5.82 -22.94
CA GLU A 29 3.88 5.88 -21.60
C GLU A 29 2.83 6.09 -20.51
N VAL A 30 1.87 7.01 -20.72
CA VAL A 30 0.72 7.20 -19.84
C VAL A 30 -0.10 5.90 -19.76
N TYR A 31 -0.35 5.24 -20.89
CA TYR A 31 -1.08 3.97 -20.89
C TYR A 31 -0.34 2.85 -20.13
N LYS A 32 1.00 2.81 -20.16
CA LYS A 32 1.78 1.86 -19.34
C LYS A 32 1.54 2.06 -17.85
N GLN A 33 1.26 3.28 -17.39
CA GLN A 33 0.95 3.53 -15.97
C GLN A 33 -0.33 2.82 -15.50
N ARG A 34 -1.21 2.39 -16.42
CA ARG A 34 -2.37 1.54 -16.10
C ARG A 34 -1.98 0.31 -15.28
N TRP A 35 -0.84 -0.30 -15.56
CA TRP A 35 -0.36 -1.48 -14.83
C TRP A 35 -0.04 -1.18 -13.36
N LYS A 36 0.32 0.07 -13.02
CA LYS A 36 0.59 0.47 -11.63
C LYS A 36 -0.67 0.35 -10.76
N ILE A 37 -1.87 0.57 -11.32
CA ILE A 37 -3.12 0.42 -10.57
C ILE A 37 -3.38 -1.05 -10.22
N GLU A 38 -3.01 -1.98 -11.09
CA GLU A 38 -3.16 -3.42 -10.84
C GLU A 38 -2.20 -3.88 -9.73
N VAL A 39 -0.97 -3.37 -9.72
CA VAL A 39 -0.01 -3.62 -8.64
C VAL A 39 -0.53 -3.04 -7.32
N PHE A 40 -1.13 -1.85 -7.32
CA PHE A 40 -1.77 -1.26 -6.15
C PHE A 40 -2.94 -2.12 -5.64
N PHE A 41 -3.85 -2.55 -6.51
CA PHE A 41 -4.96 -3.42 -6.11
C PHE A 41 -4.51 -4.81 -5.66
N LYS A 42 -3.42 -5.34 -6.25
CA LYS A 42 -2.79 -6.57 -5.80
C LYS A 42 -2.26 -6.42 -4.38
N PHE A 43 -1.52 -5.34 -4.10
CA PHE A 43 -1.05 -5.01 -2.76
C PHE A 43 -2.21 -4.88 -1.77
N LEU A 44 -3.25 -4.12 -2.11
CA LEU A 44 -4.43 -3.92 -1.26
C LEU A 44 -5.10 -5.25 -0.91
N LYS A 45 -5.28 -6.16 -1.87
CA LYS A 45 -5.92 -7.46 -1.63
C LYS A 45 -5.02 -8.45 -0.86
N GLN A 46 -3.71 -8.41 -1.09
CA GLN A 46 -2.76 -9.38 -0.51
C GLN A 46 -2.31 -8.98 0.90
N GLU A 47 -1.90 -7.73 1.08
CA GLU A 47 -1.30 -7.28 2.34
C GLU A 47 -2.35 -6.76 3.32
N MET A 48 -3.47 -6.19 2.86
CA MET A 48 -4.48 -5.63 3.77
C MET A 48 -5.58 -6.61 4.20
N ASN A 49 -5.49 -7.90 3.84
CA ASN A 49 -6.53 -8.90 4.10
C ASN A 49 -7.95 -8.44 3.69
N PHE A 50 -8.06 -7.62 2.63
CA PHE A 50 -9.31 -7.10 2.10
C PHE A 50 -10.08 -8.18 1.30
N LYS A 51 -10.39 -9.31 1.95
CA LYS A 51 -11.10 -10.46 1.35
C LYS A 51 -12.51 -10.61 1.87
N HIS A 52 -12.77 -10.17 3.12
CA HIS A 52 -14.09 -10.26 3.74
C HIS A 52 -14.46 -8.92 4.34
N PHE A 53 -15.63 -8.40 3.98
CA PHE A 53 -16.18 -7.19 4.59
C PHE A 53 -16.56 -7.52 6.04
N LEU A 54 -16.03 -6.75 7.00
CA LEU A 54 -16.35 -6.90 8.42
C LEU A 54 -17.80 -6.49 8.74
N SER A 55 -18.45 -5.72 7.87
CA SER A 55 -19.81 -5.22 8.05
C SER A 55 -20.62 -5.36 6.77
N ARG A 56 -21.93 -5.60 6.90
CA ARG A 56 -22.90 -5.65 5.78
C ARG A 56 -23.69 -4.35 5.61
N ASN A 57 -23.42 -3.35 6.46
CA ASN A 57 -24.01 -2.01 6.33
C ASN A 57 -23.13 -1.14 5.41
N GLU A 58 -23.74 -0.31 4.57
CA GLU A 58 -23.05 0.62 3.66
C GLU A 58 -22.04 1.49 4.41
N ASN A 59 -22.44 2.10 5.52
CA ASN A 59 -21.57 2.94 6.34
C ASN A 59 -20.37 2.15 6.91
N GLY A 60 -20.60 0.88 7.26
CA GLY A 60 -19.55 0.00 7.76
C GLY A 60 -18.55 -0.36 6.66
N ILE A 61 -19.02 -0.58 5.44
CA ILE A 61 -18.17 -0.84 4.28
C ILE A 61 -17.33 0.41 3.95
N GLN A 62 -17.95 1.59 3.94
CA GLN A 62 -17.25 2.86 3.71
C GLN A 62 -16.15 3.08 4.76
N ALA A 63 -16.45 2.93 6.04
CA ALA A 63 -15.47 3.09 7.11
C ALA A 63 -14.30 2.12 6.98
N VAL A 64 -14.57 0.83 6.73
CA VAL A 64 -13.50 -0.18 6.52
C VAL A 64 -12.64 0.17 5.31
N LEU A 65 -13.25 0.66 4.22
CA LEU A 65 -12.51 1.05 3.02
C LEU A 65 -11.59 2.24 3.30
N TYR A 66 -12.10 3.30 3.95
CA TYR A 66 -11.28 4.47 4.31
C TYR A 66 -10.12 4.08 5.24
N THR A 67 -10.40 3.33 6.31
CA THR A 67 -9.36 2.87 7.24
C THR A 67 -8.33 1.99 6.53
N THR A 68 -8.76 1.11 5.63
CA THR A 68 -7.84 0.27 4.84
C THR A 68 -6.91 1.11 3.96
N LEU A 69 -7.44 2.16 3.31
CA LEU A 69 -6.63 3.04 2.47
C LEU A 69 -5.64 3.86 3.30
N ILE A 70 -6.06 4.35 4.47
CA ILE A 70 -5.18 5.07 5.40
C ILE A 70 -4.05 4.17 5.88
N THR A 71 -4.34 2.96 6.36
CA THR A 71 -3.32 2.01 6.82
C THR A 71 -2.38 1.58 5.68
N ALA A 72 -2.89 1.43 4.46
CA ALA A 72 -2.07 1.15 3.29
C ALA A 72 -1.05 2.27 3.00
N MET A 73 -1.46 3.54 3.15
CA MET A 73 -0.55 4.68 3.04
C MET A 73 0.48 4.71 4.16
N LEU A 74 0.09 4.42 5.41
CA LEU A 74 1.01 4.36 6.55
C LEU A 74 2.09 3.29 6.34
N ILE A 75 1.71 2.08 5.92
CA ILE A 75 2.67 0.99 5.61
C ILE A 75 3.61 1.42 4.47
N TYR A 76 3.09 2.11 3.45
CA TYR A 76 3.92 2.62 2.36
C TYR A 76 4.95 3.62 2.86
N ILE A 77 4.55 4.60 3.70
CA ILE A 77 5.45 5.59 4.28
C ILE A 77 6.47 4.92 5.20
N TYR A 78 6.03 4.04 6.10
CA TYR A 78 6.90 3.28 6.99
C TYR A 78 7.97 2.49 6.22
N ARG A 79 7.56 1.84 5.12
CA ARG A 79 8.49 1.14 4.22
C ARG A 79 9.54 2.08 3.63
N GLN A 80 9.13 3.26 3.18
CA GLN A 80 10.04 4.26 2.58
C GLN A 80 11.04 4.81 3.61
N VAL A 81 10.55 5.18 4.80
CA VAL A 81 11.37 5.73 5.88
C VAL A 81 12.40 4.71 6.36
N ASN A 82 11.98 3.46 6.58
CA ASN A 82 12.85 2.39 7.07
C ASN A 82 13.61 1.65 5.95
N ARG A 83 13.48 2.08 4.68
CA ARG A 83 14.14 1.49 3.50
C ARG A 83 13.95 -0.04 3.38
N ILE A 84 12.73 -0.51 3.65
CA ILE A 84 12.41 -1.95 3.63
C ILE A 84 12.01 -2.37 2.21
N GLU A 85 12.60 -3.45 1.70
CA GLU A 85 12.37 -3.87 0.31
C GLU A 85 10.94 -4.40 0.07
N GLY A 86 10.35 -5.11 1.03
CA GLY A 86 9.06 -5.80 0.88
C GLY A 86 7.93 -5.27 1.77
N TYR A 87 6.71 -5.20 1.21
CA TYR A 87 5.51 -4.78 1.94
C TYR A 87 5.15 -5.71 3.10
N LYS A 88 5.35 -7.03 2.94
CA LYS A 88 5.08 -8.00 4.00
C LYS A 88 5.93 -7.76 5.25
N MET A 89 7.23 -7.52 5.06
CA MET A 89 8.14 -7.21 6.16
C MET A 89 7.85 -5.83 6.76
N ALA A 90 7.59 -4.83 5.92
CA ALA A 90 7.21 -3.50 6.40
C ALA A 90 5.93 -3.53 7.24
N LYS A 91 4.93 -4.31 6.83
CA LYS A 91 3.70 -4.51 7.59
C LYS A 91 3.96 -5.21 8.93
N LEU A 92 4.77 -6.27 8.93
CA LEU A 92 5.10 -7.00 10.16
C LEU A 92 5.82 -6.12 11.17
N LEU A 93 6.85 -5.39 10.74
CA LEU A 93 7.60 -4.50 11.60
C LEU A 93 6.74 -3.32 12.08
N PHE A 94 5.95 -2.73 11.19
CA PHE A 94 5.01 -1.68 11.57
C PHE A 94 4.03 -2.13 12.66
N ILE A 95 3.51 -3.36 12.58
CA ILE A 95 2.61 -3.89 13.61
C ILE A 95 3.36 -4.12 14.92
N ASN A 96 4.54 -4.73 14.88
CA ASN A 96 5.34 -4.98 16.08
C ASN A 96 5.73 -3.68 16.80
N ASP A 97 6.18 -2.67 16.03
CA ASP A 97 6.54 -1.36 16.59
C ASP A 97 5.32 -0.68 17.20
N LEU A 98 4.17 -0.73 16.51
CA LEU A 98 2.92 -0.18 17.02
C LEU A 98 2.47 -0.88 18.30
N GLU A 99 2.55 -2.22 18.36
CA GLU A 99 2.23 -2.99 19.55
C GLU A 99 3.16 -2.66 20.72
N ALA A 100 4.45 -2.48 20.47
CA ALA A 100 5.41 -2.05 21.48
C ALA A 100 5.06 -0.65 22.02
N ASP A 101 4.80 0.32 21.15
CA ASP A 101 4.40 1.69 21.52
C ASP A 101 3.11 1.69 22.37
N PHE A 102 2.12 0.87 21.99
CA PHE A 102 0.88 0.71 22.76
C PHE A 102 1.13 0.09 24.14
N LEU A 103 1.97 -0.95 24.22
CA LEU A 103 2.29 -1.60 25.49
C LEU A 103 3.03 -0.66 26.43
N GLU A 104 4.01 0.10 25.93
CA GLU A 104 4.69 1.14 26.69
C GLU A 104 3.69 2.16 27.25
N THR A 105 2.81 2.67 26.39
CA THR A 105 1.76 3.61 26.79
C THR A 105 0.85 3.04 27.89
N ILE A 106 0.41 1.78 27.76
CA ILE A 106 -0.44 1.13 28.76
C ILE A 106 0.30 0.96 30.10
N ILE A 107 1.56 0.55 30.07
CA ILE A 107 2.37 0.38 31.29
C ILE A 107 2.53 1.70 32.02
N GLU A 108 2.81 2.79 31.30
CA GLU A 108 2.89 4.13 31.87
C GLU A 108 1.57 4.57 32.51
N LEU A 109 0.44 4.34 31.83
CA LEU A 109 -0.89 4.63 32.37
C LEU A 109 -1.19 3.83 33.65
N CYS A 110 -0.68 2.60 33.73
CA CYS A 110 -0.77 1.74 34.90
C CYS A 110 0.29 2.03 35.98
N GLN A 111 1.11 3.09 35.83
CA GLN A 111 2.23 3.45 36.72
C GLN A 111 3.33 2.35 36.82
N GLY A 112 3.39 1.44 35.85
CA GLY A 112 4.47 0.47 35.72
C GLY A 112 5.73 1.10 35.14
N ASN A 113 6.85 0.37 35.16
CA ASN A 113 8.11 0.83 34.60
C ASN A 113 8.35 0.24 33.20
N PRO A 114 8.29 1.03 32.12
CA PRO A 114 8.44 0.55 30.74
C PRO A 114 9.83 -0.05 30.45
N ARG A 115 10.85 0.32 31.24
CA ARG A 115 12.23 -0.17 31.07
C ARG A 115 12.38 -1.68 31.22
N LEU A 116 11.40 -2.35 31.83
CA LEU A 116 11.36 -3.80 31.96
C LEU A 116 11.02 -4.51 30.64
N LEU A 117 10.43 -3.82 29.66
CA LEU A 117 10.17 -4.40 28.32
C LEU A 117 11.48 -4.58 27.53
N ALA A 118 12.40 -3.62 27.62
CA ALA A 118 13.70 -3.70 26.95
C ALA A 118 14.52 -4.92 27.39
N THR A 119 14.36 -5.36 28.64
CA THR A 119 15.05 -6.55 29.19
C THR A 119 14.43 -7.89 28.74
N LEU A 120 13.18 -7.91 28.30
CA LEU A 120 12.50 -9.13 27.81
C LEU A 120 12.83 -9.41 26.34
N ASN A 121 13.03 -8.36 25.54
CA ASN A 121 13.36 -8.48 24.11
C ASN A 121 14.84 -8.84 23.83
N SER A 122 15.68 -8.93 24.88
CA SER A 122 17.10 -9.27 24.81
C SER A 122 17.44 -10.72 25.19
N CYS A 123 16.44 -11.56 25.45
CA CYS A 123 16.56 -13.01 25.67
C CYS A 123 16.09 -13.78 24.43
#